data_AF-A0A3N5JGU1-F1
#
_entry.id   AF-A0A3N5JGU1-F1
#
_cell.length_a   1.000
_cell.length_b   1.000
_cell.length_c   1.000
_cell.angle_alpha   90.00
_cell.angle_beta   90.00
_cell.angle_gamma   90.00
#
_symmetry.space_group_name_H-M   'P 1'
#
loop_
_entity.id
_entity.type
_entity.pdbx_description
1 polymer ?
#
loop_
_entity_poly.entity_id
_entity_poly.type
_entity_poly.pdbx_seq_one_letter_code
_entity_poly.pdbx_strand_id
1 'polypeptide(L)'
;MVKALELFRSAGSKKTAQERYKIAQEIFKIIVEEQFSIGTVGQSPATMGVRIVSRKLGNIPSRQVNAQHARTPCSSHPATFFYKA
;
A
#
# COMPACT_ATOMS: atom_id res chain seq x y z
N MET A 1 0.96 -15.37 18.34
CA MET A 1 1.83 -15.30 17.13
C MET A 1 1.68 -16.50 16.17
N VAL A 2 1.71 -17.75 16.66
CA VAL A 2 1.72 -18.97 15.82
C VAL A 2 0.58 -19.04 14.79
N LYS A 3 -0.68 -18.82 15.22
CA LYS A 3 -1.86 -18.82 14.32
C LYS A 3 -1.77 -17.80 13.18
N ALA A 4 -1.34 -16.57 13.46
CA ALA A 4 -1.23 -15.52 12.44
C ALA A 4 -0.19 -15.89 11.36
N LEU A 5 0.91 -16.53 11.75
CA LEU A 5 1.94 -16.98 10.82
C LEU A 5 1.47 -18.16 9.95
N GLU A 6 0.73 -19.11 10.53
CA GLU A 6 0.11 -20.20 9.77
C GLU A 6 -0.90 -19.69 8.74
N LEU A 7 -1.77 -18.77 9.16
CA LEU A 7 -2.71 -18.09 8.28
C LEU A 7 -1.97 -17.40 7.12
N PHE A 8 -0.91 -16.64 7.42
CA PHE A 8 -0.10 -15.97 6.42
C PHE A 8 0.52 -16.95 5.41
N ARG A 9 1.14 -18.05 5.90
CA ARG A 9 1.71 -19.10 5.04
C ARG A 9 0.66 -19.77 4.14
N SER A 10 -0.57 -19.92 4.63
CA SER A 10 -1.67 -20.52 3.87
C SER A 10 -2.27 -19.58 2.82
N ALA A 11 -2.05 -18.26 2.91
CA ALA A 11 -2.71 -17.28 2.06
C ALA A 11 -2.30 -17.40 0.59
N GLY A 12 -1.03 -17.76 0.32
CA GLY A 12 -0.47 -17.85 -1.02
C GLY A 12 -1.10 -18.93 -1.91
N SER A 13 -1.70 -19.97 -1.31
CA SER A 13 -2.32 -21.08 -2.04
C SER A 13 -3.83 -20.90 -2.29
N LYS A 14 -4.43 -19.80 -1.84
CA LYS A 14 -5.86 -19.54 -2.04
C LYS A 14 -6.17 -19.08 -3.46
N LYS A 15 -7.18 -19.70 -4.06
CA LYS A 15 -7.54 -19.51 -5.48
C LYS A 15 -8.17 -18.14 -5.71
N THR A 16 -8.99 -17.67 -4.78
CA THR A 16 -9.73 -16.41 -4.93
C THR A 16 -9.14 -15.30 -4.08
N ALA A 17 -9.35 -14.05 -4.53
CA ALA A 17 -9.03 -12.89 -3.71
C ALA A 17 -9.84 -12.85 -2.41
N GLN A 18 -11.11 -13.27 -2.47
CA GLN A 18 -12.00 -13.22 -1.31
C GLN A 18 -11.53 -14.12 -0.16
N GLU A 19 -11.00 -15.31 -0.46
CA GLU A 19 -10.40 -16.19 0.54
C GLU A 19 -9.17 -15.55 1.19
N ARG A 20 -8.32 -14.88 0.39
CA ARG A 20 -7.15 -14.15 0.91
C ARG A 20 -7.57 -12.96 1.77
N TYR A 21 -8.64 -12.25 1.41
CA TYR A 21 -9.15 -11.13 2.19
C TYR A 21 -9.66 -11.56 3.56
N LYS A 22 -10.41 -12.67 3.64
CA LYS A 22 -10.85 -13.24 4.92
C LYS A 22 -9.67 -13.62 5.81
N ILE A 23 -8.63 -14.24 5.23
CA ILE A 23 -7.39 -14.55 5.96
C ILE A 23 -6.70 -13.29 6.46
N ALA A 24 -6.57 -12.26 5.62
CA ALA A 24 -5.96 -11.00 6.01
C ALA A 24 -6.72 -10.33 7.16
N GLN A 25 -8.06 -10.31 7.11
CA GLN A 25 -8.90 -9.77 8.18
C GLN A 25 -8.66 -10.49 9.51
N GLU A 26 -8.58 -11.83 9.51
CA GLU A 26 -8.29 -12.60 10.72
C GLU A 26 -6.87 -12.34 11.25
N ILE A 27 -5.87 -12.22 10.37
CA ILE A 27 -4.50 -11.84 10.77
C ILE A 27 -4.50 -10.46 11.44
N PHE A 28 -5.15 -9.46 10.82
CA PHE A 28 -5.22 -8.11 11.39
C PHE A 28 -5.96 -8.07 12.72
N LYS A 29 -7.03 -8.86 12.88
CA LYS A 29 -7.73 -9.02 14.16
C LYS A 29 -6.76 -9.51 15.24
N ILE A 30 -6.00 -10.58 14.98
CA ILE A 30 -5.00 -11.12 15.92
C ILE A 30 -3.93 -10.09 16.25
N ILE A 31 -3.39 -9.38 15.25
CA ILE A 31 -2.34 -8.37 15.45
C ILE A 31 -2.80 -7.26 16.40
N VAL A 32 -4.06 -6.84 16.28
CA VAL A 32 -4.66 -5.79 17.11
C VAL A 32 -4.99 -6.30 18.50
N GLU A 33 -5.68 -7.44 18.63
CA GLU A 33 -6.10 -8.02 19.92
C GLU A 33 -4.91 -8.39 20.81
N GLU A 34 -3.86 -8.96 20.20
CA GLU A 34 -2.66 -9.38 20.92
C GLU A 34 -1.56 -8.30 20.95
N GLN A 35 -1.85 -7.12 20.41
CA GLN A 35 -0.94 -5.96 20.40
C GLN A 35 0.50 -6.30 19.96
N PHE A 36 0.66 -6.98 18.80
CA PHE A 36 1.99 -7.35 18.29
C PHE A 36 2.89 -6.14 18.00
N SER A 37 2.28 -4.96 17.82
CA SER A 37 2.98 -3.68 17.72
C SER A 37 2.12 -2.59 18.33
N ILE A 38 2.77 -1.65 19.02
CA ILE A 38 2.11 -0.46 19.55
C ILE A 38 2.39 0.69 18.58
N GLY A 39 1.39 1.06 17.79
CA GLY A 39 1.49 2.22 16.92
C GLY A 39 1.49 3.51 17.72
N THR A 40 2.58 4.27 17.64
CA THR A 40 2.71 5.57 18.33
C THR A 40 2.17 6.71 17.47
N VAL A 41 2.54 6.75 16.18
CA VAL A 41 2.04 7.66 15.16
C VAL A 41 2.00 6.95 13.82
N GLY A 42 1.05 7.32 12.95
CA GLY A 42 0.96 6.78 11.60
C GLY A 42 1.01 7.88 10.55
N GLN A 43 1.95 7.83 9.62
CA GLN A 43 1.98 8.63 8.38
C GLN A 43 2.94 8.02 7.35
N SER A 44 2.53 6.91 6.72
CA SER A 44 3.24 6.36 5.56
C SER A 44 3.32 7.31 4.33
N PRO A 45 2.50 8.35 4.09
CA PRO A 45 2.80 9.25 2.98
C PRO A 45 4.12 10.01 3.15
N ALA A 46 4.73 10.05 4.35
CA ALA A 46 6.06 10.59 4.57
C ALA A 46 7.22 9.59 4.39
N THR A 47 6.97 8.26 4.42
CA THR A 47 8.07 7.26 4.42
C THR A 47 8.97 7.29 3.19
N MET A 48 8.50 7.84 2.07
CA MET A 48 9.24 7.93 0.80
C MET A 48 9.28 9.37 0.26
N GLY A 49 8.97 10.38 1.10
CA GLY A 49 9.08 11.80 0.77
C GLY A 49 7.86 12.44 0.09
N VAL A 50 8.03 13.70 -0.32
CA VAL A 50 7.00 14.53 -0.94
C VAL A 50 7.07 14.49 -2.47
N ARG A 51 5.93 14.52 -3.13
CA ARG A 51 5.87 14.63 -4.59
C ARG A 51 5.90 16.09 -5.02
N ILE A 52 6.80 16.43 -5.94
CA ILE A 52 6.92 17.75 -6.55
C ILE A 52 6.55 17.64 -8.03
N VAL A 53 5.69 18.53 -8.51
CA VAL A 53 5.25 18.57 -9.92
C VAL A 53 5.31 20.00 -10.43
N SER A 54 5.88 20.19 -11.62
CA SER A 54 5.87 21.48 -12.29
C SER A 54 4.45 21.90 -12.67
N ARG A 55 4.11 23.18 -12.45
CA ARG A 55 2.82 23.74 -12.91
C ARG A 55 2.64 23.68 -14.43
N LYS A 56 3.75 23.57 -15.17
CA LYS A 56 3.79 23.44 -16.63
C LYS A 56 3.44 22.03 -17.14
N LEU A 57 3.38 21.02 -16.27
CA LEU A 57 3.05 19.64 -16.68
C LEU A 57 1.56 19.34 -16.47
N GLY A 58 0.98 18.56 -17.39
CA GLY A 58 -0.40 18.08 -17.39
C GLY A 58 -0.48 16.55 -17.34
N ASN A 59 -1.69 16.05 -17.05
CA ASN A 59 -2.01 14.61 -16.88
C ASN A 59 -1.37 13.91 -15.67
N ILE A 60 -1.05 14.66 -14.61
CA ILE A 60 -0.53 14.09 -13.38
C ILE A 60 -1.67 13.99 -12.36
N PRO A 61 -1.90 12.80 -11.73
CA PRO A 61 -2.91 12.63 -10.69
C PRO A 61 -2.77 13.64 -9.54
N SER A 62 -3.85 14.06 -8.91
CA SER A 62 -3.78 14.97 -7.75
C SER A 62 -3.19 14.29 -6.51
N ARG A 63 -3.42 12.98 -6.35
CA ARG A 63 -2.89 12.12 -5.29
C ARG A 63 -2.18 10.91 -5.90
N GLN A 64 -1.14 10.44 -5.23
CA GLN A 64 -0.39 9.27 -5.64
C GLN A 64 0.04 8.47 -4.42
N VAL A 65 -0.06 7.14 -4.52
CA VAL A 65 0.50 6.24 -3.51
C VAL A 65 2.02 6.30 -3.59
N ASN A 66 2.65 6.62 -2.46
CA ASN A 66 4.10 6.65 -2.32
C ASN A 66 4.57 5.41 -1.54
N ALA A 67 4.77 4.31 -2.24
CA ALA A 67 5.19 3.05 -1.64
C ALA A 67 5.92 2.17 -2.66
N GLN A 68 6.85 1.35 -2.20
CA GLN A 68 7.63 0.47 -3.07
C GLN A 68 6.75 -0.48 -3.89
N HIS A 69 5.67 -1.01 -3.30
CA HIS A 69 4.72 -1.87 -3.99
C HIS A 69 3.91 -1.13 -5.07
N ALA A 70 3.76 0.19 -4.95
CA ALA A 70 3.15 1.05 -5.97
C ALA A 70 4.16 1.49 -7.05
N ARG A 71 5.41 1.02 -6.99
CA ARG A 71 6.48 1.31 -7.96
C ARG A 71 6.65 2.82 -8.21
N THR A 72 6.50 3.65 -7.19
CA THR A 72 6.53 5.12 -7.33
C THR A 72 7.77 5.58 -8.12
N PRO A 73 7.62 6.38 -9.20
CA PRO A 73 6.41 7.07 -9.66
C PRO A 73 5.56 6.32 -10.71
N CYS A 74 5.82 5.05 -11.04
CA CYS A 74 5.13 4.34 -12.12
C CYS A 74 3.61 4.25 -11.94
N SER A 75 3.09 4.21 -10.72
CA SER A 75 1.64 4.24 -10.43
C SER A 75 0.91 5.49 -10.95
N SER A 76 1.63 6.58 -11.26
CA SER A 76 1.05 7.76 -11.89
C SER A 76 1.09 7.73 -13.41
N HIS A 77 1.55 6.62 -14.02
CA HIS A 77 1.71 6.47 -15.47
C HIS A 77 2.50 7.61 -16.13
N PRO A 78 3.79 7.83 -15.79
CA PRO A 78 4.55 8.97 -16.30
C PRO A 78 4.64 9.09 -17.83
N ALA A 79 4.45 7.98 -18.55
CA ALA A 79 4.40 7.95 -20.01
C ALA A 79 3.24 8.78 -20.61
N THR A 80 2.21 9.11 -19.82
CA THR A 80 1.06 9.91 -20.28
C THR A 80 1.21 11.41 -19.95
N PHE A 81 2.30 11.81 -19.29
CA PHE A 81 2.52 13.20 -18.91
C PHE A 81 2.88 14.06 -20.12
N PHE A 82 2.47 15.33 -20.09
CA PHE A 82 2.77 16.27 -21.18
C PHE A 82 3.04 17.68 -20.65
N TYR A 83 3.72 18.51 -21.44
CA TYR A 83 3.82 19.95 -21.17
C TYR A 83 2.57 20.67 -21.67
N LYS A 84 1.95 21.48 -20.81
CA LYS A 84 0.83 22.35 -21.17
C LYS A 84 1.31 23.40 -22.18
N ALA A 85 0.42 23.75 -23.12
CA ALA A 85 0.59 24.88 -24.03
C ALA A 85 0.55 26.22 -23.27
#